data_AF-E1NSH4-F1
#
_entry.id   AF-E1NSH4-F1
#
_cell.length_a   1.000
_cell.length_b   1.000
_cell.length_c   1.000
_cell.angle_alpha   90.00
_cell.angle_beta   90.00
_cell.angle_gamma   90.00
#
_symmetry.space_group_name_H-M   'P 1'
#
loop_
_entity.id
_entity.type
_entity.pdbx_description
1 polymer ?
#
loop_
_entity_poly.entity_id
_entity_poly.type
_entity_poly.pdbx_seq_one_letter_code
_entity_poly.pdbx_strand_id
1 'polypeptide(L)' 'MIYKVLYQKDQIVNPRRETTQTLYLKADNLVEARKLVEDNTPYNIEFIQELTGNSLAYEKQSPDFKLSTFPSNN' A
#
# COMPACT_ATOMS: atom_id res chain seq x y z
N MET A 1 -8.76 -2.48 8.78
CA MET A 1 -7.79 -1.39 9.02
C MET A 1 -7.39 -0.72 7.71
N ILE A 2 -6.75 0.47 7.75
CA ILE A 2 -6.17 1.11 6.56
C ILE A 2 -4.66 0.92 6.63
N TYR A 3 -4.08 0.52 5.50
CA TYR A 3 -2.65 0.31 5.35
C TYR A 3 -2.06 1.27 4.34
N LYS A 4 -0.87 1.79 4.64
CA LYS A 4 0.01 2.48 3.72
C LYS A 4 1.04 1.47 3.22
N VAL A 5 1.08 1.25 1.92
CA VAL A 5 2.01 0.31 1.29
C VAL A 5 3.00 1.10 0.46
N LEU A 6 4.28 0.95 0.80
CA LEU A 6 5.41 1.46 0.01
C LEU A 6 5.84 0.38 -0.97
N TYR A 7 5.96 0.73 -2.24
CA TYR A 7 6.25 -0.23 -3.29
C TYR A 7 7.06 0.37 -4.45
N GLN A 8 7.73 -0.50 -5.19
CA GLN A 8 8.30 -0.20 -6.51
C GLN A 8 7.43 -0.84 -7.59
N LYS A 9 7.31 -0.20 -8.75
CA LYS A 9 6.49 -0.72 -9.86
C LYS A 9 7.05 -2.02 -10.46
N ASP A 10 8.37 -2.15 -10.51
CA ASP A 10 9.06 -3.25 -11.16
C ASP A 10 9.88 -4.06 -10.14
N GLN A 11 9.79 -5.39 -10.22
CA GLN A 11 10.59 -6.31 -9.38
C GLN A 11 12.03 -6.51 -9.87
N ILE A 12 12.32 -6.15 -11.13
CA ILE A 12 13.55 -6.55 -11.84
C ILE A 12 14.63 -5.45 -11.78
N VAL A 13 14.28 -4.23 -11.39
CA VAL A 13 15.20 -3.10 -11.36
C VAL A 13 15.80 -2.94 -9.96
N ASN A 14 17.08 -2.57 -9.88
CA ASN A 14 17.70 -2.18 -8.61
C ASN A 14 16.82 -1.13 -7.89
N PRO A 15 16.35 -1.39 -6.66
CA PRO A 15 15.45 -0.49 -5.97
C PRO A 15 16.11 0.87 -5.74
N ARG A 16 15.42 1.94 -6.14
CA ARG A 16 15.84 3.33 -5.94
C ARG A 16 14.87 4.03 -5.01
N ARG A 17 15.40 4.76 -4.02
CA ARG A 17 14.56 5.43 -3.02
C ARG A 17 13.64 6.47 -3.65
N GLU A 18 14.06 7.07 -4.75
CA GLU A 18 13.34 8.12 -5.47
C GLU A 18 12.12 7.59 -6.24
N THR A 19 12.06 6.28 -6.50
CA THR A 19 10.97 5.66 -7.27
C THR A 19 9.95 4.94 -6.40
N THR A 20 10.18 4.88 -5.08
CA THR A 20 9.23 4.33 -4.10
C THR A 20 7.92 5.11 -4.19
N GLN A 21 6.85 4.39 -4.48
CA GLN A 21 5.49 4.91 -4.52
C GLN A 21 4.70 4.42 -3.32
N THR A 22 3.59 5.11 -3.06
CA THR A 22 2.67 4.78 -1.98
C THR A 22 1.31 4.44 -2.54
N LEU A 23 0.68 3.41 -2.01
CA LEU A 23 -0.76 3.18 -2.14
C LEU A 23 -1.38 3.02 -0.76
N TYR A 24 -2.67 3.32 -0.67
CA TYR A 24 -3.47 3.12 0.53
C TYR A 24 -4.55 2.10 0.23
N LEU A 25 -4.75 1.12 1.12
CA LEU A 25 -5.83 0.14 0.97
C LEU A 25 -6.48 -0.22 2.31
N LYS A 26 -7.66 -0.81 2.24
CA LYS A 26 -8.36 -1.35 3.41
C LYS A 26 -8.27 -2.89 3.38
N ALA A 27 -7.89 -3.48 4.51
CA ALA A 27 -7.83 -4.93 4.71
C ALA A 27 -8.05 -5.25 6.20
N ASP A 28 -8.36 -6.50 6.56
CA ASP A 28 -8.62 -6.89 7.94
C ASP A 28 -7.35 -7.03 8.77
N ASN A 29 -6.24 -7.43 8.14
CA ASN A 29 -4.92 -7.55 8.77
C ASN A 29 -3.77 -7.34 7.77
N LEU A 30 -2.53 -7.29 8.27
CA LEU A 30 -1.34 -7.05 7.45
C LEU A 30 -1.10 -8.15 6.40
N VAL A 31 -1.40 -9.41 6.71
CA VAL A 31 -1.21 -10.54 5.79
C VAL A 31 -2.16 -10.41 4.60
N GLU A 32 -3.43 -10.10 4.86
CA GLU A 32 -4.41 -9.84 3.81
C GLU A 32 -4.04 -8.60 2.99
N ALA A 33 -3.58 -7.52 3.64
CA ALA A 33 -3.15 -6.32 2.94
C ALA A 33 -2.01 -6.60 1.94
N ARG A 34 -1.02 -7.40 2.36
CA ARG A 34 0.07 -7.87 1.51
C ARG A 34 -0.47 -8.69 0.34
N LYS A 35 -1.28 -9.70 0.65
CA LYS A 35 -1.86 -10.62 -0.34
C LYS A 35 -2.65 -9.88 -1.41
N LEU A 36 -3.51 -8.92 -1.02
CA LEU A 36 -4.29 -8.12 -1.96
C LEU A 36 -3.41 -7.36 -2.96
N VAL A 37 -2.28 -6.82 -2.52
CA VAL A 37 -1.37 -6.10 -3.41
C VAL A 37 -0.60 -7.08 -4.32
N GLU A 38 -0.07 -8.16 -3.76
CA GLU A 38 0.69 -9.18 -4.53
C GLU A 38 -0.18 -9.89 -5.57
N ASP A 39 -1.44 -10.21 -5.25
CA ASP A 39 -2.35 -10.93 -6.15
C ASP A 39 -2.88 -10.04 -7.29
N ASN A 40 -2.94 -8.71 -7.08
CA ASN A 40 -3.57 -7.78 -8.03
C ASN A 40 -2.59 -6.87 -8.77
N THR A 41 -1.32 -6.86 -8.36
CA THR A 41 -0.31 -5.96 -8.95
C THR A 41 1.04 -6.66 -9.08
N PRO A 42 1.87 -6.29 -10.07
CA PRO A 42 3.24 -6.79 -10.17
C PRO A 42 4.20 -6.06 -9.20
N TYR A 43 3.68 -5.28 -8.26
CA TYR A 43 4.49 -4.37 -7.45
C TYR A 43 5.42 -5.12 -6.49
N ASN A 44 6.61 -4.58 -6.32
CA ASN A 44 7.55 -5.03 -5.29
C ASN A 44 7.27 -4.27 -4.00
N ILE A 45 6.68 -4.94 -3.01
CA ILE A 45 6.33 -4.32 -1.72
C ILE A 45 7.59 -4.14 -0.88
N GLU A 46 7.92 -2.90 -0.55
CA GLU A 46 9.05 -2.55 0.33
C GLU A 46 8.62 -2.54 1.81
N PHE A 47 7.45 -1.96 2.11
CA PHE A 47 6.98 -1.83 3.48
C PHE A 47 5.46 -1.69 3.55
N ILE A 48 4.85 -2.23 4.62
CA ILE A 48 3.42 -2.09 4.91
C ILE A 48 3.29 -1.54 6.32
N GLN A 49 2.60 -0.40 6.44
CA GLN A 49 2.34 0.26 7.71
C GLN A 49 0.83 0.32 7.96
N GLU A 50 0.39 -0.10 9.14
CA GLU A 50 -0.97 0.18 9.59
C GLU A 50 -1.12 1.65 9.99
N LEU A 51 -2.14 2.32 9.47
CA LEU A 51 -2.45 3.70 9.80
C LEU A 51 -3.59 3.77 10.83
N THR A 52 -3.28 4.35 12.00
CA THR A 52 -4.23 4.50 13.11
C THR A 52 -4.16 5.90 13.73
N GLY A 53 -5.27 6.32 14.34
CA GLY A 53 -5.37 7.59 15.08
C GLY A 53 -4.86 8.80 14.30
N ASN A 54 -3.87 9.49 14.89
CA ASN A 54 -3.28 10.71 14.33
C ASN A 54 -2.58 10.50 12.99
N SER A 55 -1.95 9.33 12.78
CA SER A 55 -1.25 9.06 11.51
C SER A 55 -2.22 8.99 10.33
N LEU A 56 -3.37 8.34 10.52
CA LEU A 56 -4.42 8.28 9.51
C LEU A 56 -5.08 9.65 9.29
N ALA A 57 -5.30 10.42 10.35
CA ALA A 57 -5.87 11.76 10.25
C ALA A 57 -4.95 12.71 9.46
N TYR A 58 -3.64 12.60 9.66
CA TYR A 58 -2.64 13.36 8.92
C TYR A 58 -2.62 12.96 7.43
N GLU A 59 -2.55 11.66 7.12
CA GLU A 59 -2.50 11.19 5.73
C GLU A 59 -3.75 11.62 4.94
N LYS A 60 -4.94 11.58 5.56
CA LYS A 60 -6.19 12.03 4.95
C LYS A 60 -6.23 13.51 4.57
N GLN A 61 -5.36 14.34 5.13
CA GLN A 61 -5.26 15.75 4.75
C GLN A 61 -4.48 15.94 3.44
N SER A 62 -3.71 14.93 3.02
CA SER A 62 -2.98 14.97 1.76
C SER A 62 -3.94 14.81 0.57
N PRO A 63 -3.80 15.63 -0.49
CA PRO A 63 -4.58 15.45 -1.72
C PRO A 63 -4.26 14.14 -2.46
N ASP A 64 -3.11 13.52 -2.16
CA ASP A 64 -2.68 12.26 -2.74
C ASP A 64 -3.23 11.03 -2.01
N PHE A 65 -3.95 11.23 -0.91
CA PHE A 65 -4.59 10.13 -0.19
C PHE A 65 -5.77 9.58 -1.00
N LYS A 66 -5.54 8.45 -1.67
CA LYS A 66 -6.55 7.74 -2.46
C LYS A 66 -6.55 6.27 -2.09
N LEU A 67 -7.71 5.77 -1.68
CA LEU A 67 -7.90 4.35 -1.39
C LEU A 67 -7.96 3.56 -2.71
N SER A 68 -7.05 2.60 -2.84
CA SER A 68 -7.04 1.61 -3.90
C SER A 68 -8.06 0.52 -3.57
N THR A 69 -8.81 0.09 -4.58
CA THR A 69 -9.76 -1.02 -4.47
C THR A 69 -9.25 -2.17 -5.31
N PHE A 70 -9.17 -3.34 -4.69
CA PHE A 70 -8.82 -4.59 -5.36
C PHE A 70 -10.02 -5.53 -5.29
N PRO A 71 -10.29 -6.32 -6.34
CA PRO A 71 -11.29 -7.38 -6.24
C PRO A 71 -10.81 -8.41 -5.20
N SER A 72 -11.62 -8.61 -4.15
CA SER A 72 -11.42 -9.73 -3.23
C SER A 72 -11.82 -11.01 -3.95
N ASN A 73 -10.85 -11.75 -4.47
CA ASN A 73 -11.07 -13.11 -4.95
C ASN A 73 -11.26 -14.00 -3.72
N ASN A 74 -12.52 -14.25 -3.36
CA ASN A 74 -12.91 -15.29 -2.41
C ASN A 74 -12.72 -16.68 -3.02
#